data_AF-A0A0N8T809-F1
#
_entry.id   AF-A0A0N8T809-F1
#
_cell.length_a   1.000
_cell.length_b   1.000
_cell.length_c   1.000
_cell.angle_alpha   90.00
_cell.angle_beta   90.00
_cell.angle_gamma   90.00
#
_symmetry.space_group_name_H-M   'P 1'
#
loop_
_entity.id
_entity.type
_entity.pdbx_description
1 polymer ?
#
loop_
_entity_poly.entity_id
_entity_poly.type
_entity_poly.pdbx_seq_one_letter_code
_entity_poly.pdbx_strand_id
1 'polypeptide(L)' 'MSSNYNTRGRAAEVLVDGTQAFEVRRRETVAELFAGESLLPE' A
#
# COMPACT_ATOMS: atom_id res chain seq x y z
N MET A 1 12.40 5.60 3.44
CA MET A 1 12.34 4.58 2.37
C MET A 1 11.54 3.38 2.85
N SER A 2 10.22 3.38 2.63
CA SER A 2 9.35 2.26 3.02
C SER A 2 9.43 1.13 1.99
N SER A 3 9.21 -0.11 2.41
CA SER A 3 9.20 -1.30 1.55
C SER A 3 8.03 -2.22 1.91
N ASN A 4 7.86 -3.27 1.12
CA ASN A 4 6.89 -4.35 1.37
C ASN A 4 7.53 -5.56 2.07
N TYR A 5 8.68 -5.38 2.73
CA TYR A 5 9.34 -6.45 3.46
C TYR A 5 8.42 -7.06 4.53
N ASN A 6 8.50 -8.39 4.67
CA ASN A 6 7.57 -9.21 5.46
C ASN A 6 6.10 -9.11 5.02
N THR A 7 5.85 -8.91 3.72
CA THR A 7 4.48 -8.93 3.15
C THR A 7 3.58 -7.87 3.82
N ARG A 8 4.18 -6.71 4.14
CA ARG A 8 3.46 -5.59 4.75
C ARG A 8 3.14 -4.56 3.68
N GLY A 9 1.86 -4.27 3.49
CA GLY A 9 1.43 -3.14 2.69
C GLY A 9 1.99 -1.82 3.22
N ARG A 10 2.40 -0.93 2.32
CA ARG A 10 2.79 0.43 2.68
C ARG A 10 1.61 1.14 3.33
N ALA A 11 1.92 2.03 4.26
CA ALA A 11 0.91 2.74 5.04
C ALA A 11 0.10 3.71 4.15
N ALA A 12 -1.07 4.10 4.64
CA ALA A 12 -1.71 5.31 4.15
C ALA A 12 -0.88 6.54 4.54
N GLU A 13 -0.92 7.57 3.71
CA GLU A 13 -0.33 8.88 3.99
C GLU A 13 -1.45 9.93 3.97
N VAL A 14 -1.42 10.84 4.93
CA VAL A 14 -2.44 11.88 5.11
C VAL A 14 -1.77 13.24 5.05
N LEU A 15 -2.36 14.15 4.27
CA LEU A 15 -2.02 15.57 4.26
C LEU A 15 -3.07 16.34 5.05
N VAL A 16 -2.61 17.22 5.94
CA VAL A 16 -3.48 18.10 6.71
C VAL A 16 -3.43 19.50 6.10
N ASP A 17 -4.61 20.07 5.83
CA ASP A 17 -4.77 21.48 5.42
C ASP A 17 -5.76 22.16 6.36
N GLY A 18 -5.26 23.08 7.19
CA GLY A 18 -6.01 23.70 8.28
C GLY A 18 -6.58 22.66 9.25
N THR A 19 -7.91 22.54 9.28
CA THR A 19 -8.64 21.57 10.12
C THR A 19 -9.12 20.33 9.35
N GLN A 20 -8.75 20.21 8.06
CA GLN A 20 -9.16 19.10 7.21
C GLN A 20 -8.00 18.12 7.00
N ALA A 21 -8.34 16.84 6.88
CA ALA A 21 -7.39 15.76 6.61
C ALA A 21 -7.76 15.08 5.29
N PHE A 22 -6.77 14.90 4.42
CA PHE A 22 -6.92 14.32 3.09
C PHE A 22 -6.02 13.09 2.97
N GLU A 23 -6.59 11.96 2.57
CA GLU A 23 -5.80 10.78 2.21
C GLU A 23 -5.10 11.05 0.87
N VAL A 24 -3.79 11.31 0.91
CA VAL A 24 -2.98 11.59 -0.29
C VAL A 24 -2.31 10.35 -0.82
N ARG A 25 -2.30 9.27 -0.03
CA ARG A 25 -1.89 7.94 -0.47
C ARG A 25 -2.68 6.89 0.28
N ARG A 26 -3.35 6.02 -0.47
CA ARG A 26 -4.10 4.90 0.11
C ARG A 26 -3.17 3.83 0.68
N ARG A 27 -3.58 3.23 1.79
CA ARG A 27 -2.95 2.01 2.32
C ARG A 27 -3.05 0.88 1.28
N GLU A 28 -1.93 0.20 1.04
CA GLU A 28 -1.93 -0.99 0.19
C GLU A 28 -2.64 -2.17 0.88
N THR A 29 -3.38 -2.94 0.10
CA THR A 29 -3.96 -4.22 0.53
C THR A 29 -2.96 -5.36 0.36
N VAL A 30 -3.18 -6.48 1.04
CA VAL A 30 -2.32 -7.67 0.90
C VAL A 30 -2.39 -8.23 -0.52
N ALA A 31 -3.56 -8.21 -1.17
CA ALA A 31 -3.71 -8.72 -2.53
C ALA A 31 -2.87 -7.94 -3.56
N GLU A 32 -2.75 -6.62 -3.40
CA GLU A 32 -1.95 -5.78 -4.29
C GLU A 32 -0.46 -6.07 -4.24
N LEU A 33 0.04 -6.68 -3.15
CA LEU A 33 1.45 -7.06 -3.03
C LEU A 33 1.86 -8.11 -4.05
N PHE A 34 0.90 -8.94 -4.48
CA PHE A 34 1.12 -10.09 -5.36
C PHE A 34 0.46 -9.91 -6.73
N ALA A 35 -0.03 -8.69 -7.05
CA ALA A 35 -0.84 -8.45 -8.25
C ALA A 35 -0.12 -8.77 -9.57
N GLY A 36 1.21 -8.74 -9.58
CA GLY A 36 2.05 -9.09 -10.72
C GLY A 36 2.66 -10.50 -10.66
N GLU A 37 2.32 -11.29 -9.65
CA GLU A 37 2.85 -12.64 -9.48
C GLU A 37 1.90 -13.69 -10.06
N SER A 38 2.43 -14.85 -10.43
CA SER A 38 1.66 -15.99 -10.91
C SER A 38 2.39 -17.28 -10.53
N LEU A 39 1.62 -18.33 -10.27
CA LEU A 39 2.16 -19.66 -10.06
C LEU A 39 2.67 -20.25 -11.39
N LEU A 40 3.50 -21.29 -11.30
CA LEU A 40 3.89 -22.06 -12.48
C LEU A 40 2.66 -22.80 -13.05
N PRO A 41 2.63 -23.05 -14.37
CA PRO A 41 1.66 -23.97 -14.96
C PRO A 41 1.78 -25.36 -14.33
N GLU A 42 0.68 -26.10 -14.27
CA GLU A 42 0.69 -27.54 -13.93
C GLU A 42 1.34 -28.39 -15.03
#